data_AF-X1TKX9-F1
#
_entry.id   AF-X1TKX9-F1
#
_cell.length_a   1.000
_cell.length_b   1.000
_cell.length_c   1.000
_cell.angle_alpha   90.00
_cell.angle_beta   90.00
_cell.angle_gamma   90.00
#
_symmetry.space_group_name_H-M   'P 1'
#
loop_
_entity.id
_entity.type
_entity.pdbx_description
1 polymer ?
#
loop_
_entity_poly.entity_id
_entity_poly.type
_entity_poly.pdbx_seq_one_letter_code
_entity_poly.pdbx_strand_id
1 'polypeptide(L)'
;MKRKILSILVAVMLLSSLTVMPVQAADPDDIEASIVKGLEWLVAQQDAVSGSWGGGYVMVSETAFAVVKLEDRAFELGYSGPFDPTYPYKENVEKGLDYLFTNAATVDIAVQPAGDPDTNDNDIGVKFGLQETYDTGIAMMAIAASRAPGRVVNVTGSAVDTWTYKDVLQDAVDYFAWGQTDEGSPGRGGWYYGPNEGWSDNSNSGYAVLGLRYAEAAPYGFACTIPAFVKTELDFWIDYI
;
A
#
# COMPACT_ATOMS: atom_id res chain seq x y z
N MET A 1 -56.32 31.95 16.00
CA MET A 1 -54.84 31.85 15.91
C MET A 1 -54.23 30.91 16.95
N LYS A 2 -54.47 31.09 18.26
CA LYS A 2 -53.84 30.29 19.32
C LYS A 2 -54.05 28.76 19.23
N ARG A 3 -55.24 28.28 18.83
CA ARG A 3 -55.50 26.84 18.63
C ARG A 3 -54.73 26.20 17.47
N LYS A 4 -54.50 26.93 16.37
CA LYS A 4 -53.73 26.44 15.20
C LYS A 4 -52.23 26.34 15.51
N ILE A 5 -51.71 27.27 16.30
CA ILE A 5 -50.30 27.28 16.76
C ILE A 5 -50.04 26.10 17.70
N LEU A 6 -50.99 25.79 18.60
CA LEU A 6 -50.88 24.65 19.51
C LEU A 6 -50.89 23.30 18.77
N SER A 7 -51.74 23.15 17.75
CA SER A 7 -51.79 21.93 16.94
C SER A 7 -50.52 21.69 16.11
N ILE A 8 -49.89 22.77 15.61
CA ILE A 8 -48.61 22.69 14.89
C ILE A 8 -47.46 22.33 15.85
N LEU A 9 -47.43 22.89 17.05
CA LEU A 9 -46.43 22.56 18.07
C LEU A 9 -46.53 21.10 18.55
N VAL A 10 -47.74 20.57 18.72
CA VAL A 10 -47.95 19.15 19.08
C VAL A 10 -47.57 18.22 17.91
N ALA A 11 -47.87 18.60 16.66
CA ALA A 11 -47.45 17.84 15.49
C ALA A 11 -45.92 17.82 15.33
N VAL A 12 -45.23 18.95 15.54
CA VAL A 12 -43.76 19.04 15.49
C VAL A 12 -43.10 18.28 16.64
N MET A 13 -43.69 18.25 17.84
CA MET A 13 -43.21 17.42 18.96
C MET A 13 -43.42 15.91 18.72
N LEU A 14 -44.50 15.52 18.05
CA LEU A 14 -44.75 14.11 17.69
C LEU A 14 -43.90 13.64 16.49
N LEU A 15 -43.49 14.57 15.61
CA LEU A 15 -42.56 14.29 14.51
C LEU A 15 -41.09 14.26 14.95
N SER A 16 -40.73 14.94 16.05
CA SER A 16 -39.36 14.91 16.60
C SER A 16 -39.08 13.75 17.56
N SER A 17 -40.12 13.04 18.01
CA SER A 17 -40.00 11.79 18.77
C SER A 17 -39.91 10.54 17.88
N LEU A 18 -40.07 10.69 16.56
CA LEU A 18 -39.84 9.63 15.59
C LEU A 18 -38.42 9.81 15.01
N THR A 19 -37.56 8.86 15.39
CA THR A 19 -36.22 8.57 14.84
C THR A 19 -35.08 9.53 15.21
N VAL A 20 -34.75 9.60 16.50
CA VAL A 20 -33.33 9.52 16.87
C VAL A 20 -33.08 8.05 17.16
N MET A 21 -32.88 7.25 16.10
CA MET A 21 -32.24 5.96 16.31
C MET A 21 -30.80 6.29 16.70
N PRO A 22 -30.33 5.93 17.90
CA PRO A 22 -28.90 5.98 18.14
C PRO A 22 -28.26 5.13 17.04
N VAL A 23 -27.40 5.73 16.22
CA VAL A 23 -26.50 4.95 15.38
C VAL A 23 -25.60 4.21 16.36
N GLN A 24 -26.02 3.00 16.72
CA GLN A 24 -25.25 2.12 17.56
C GLN A 24 -24.09 1.62 16.69
N ALA A 25 -22.86 1.76 17.17
CA ALA A 25 -21.72 1.15 16.50
C ALA A 25 -22.01 -0.36 16.33
N ALA A 26 -21.58 -0.94 15.21
CA ALA A 26 -21.71 -2.37 14.98
C ALA A 26 -21.07 -3.14 16.14
N ASP A 27 -21.69 -4.25 16.54
CA ASP A 27 -21.13 -5.11 17.56
C ASP A 27 -19.79 -5.69 17.08
N PRO A 28 -18.76 -5.84 17.93
CA PRO A 28 -17.50 -6.47 17.54
C PRO A 28 -17.66 -7.82 16.83
N ASP A 29 -18.66 -8.63 17.23
CA ASP A 29 -18.94 -9.92 16.58
C ASP A 29 -19.50 -9.74 15.16
N ASP A 30 -20.31 -8.71 14.92
CA ASP A 30 -20.83 -8.36 13.59
C ASP A 30 -19.71 -7.83 12.67
N ILE A 31 -18.78 -7.07 13.22
CA ILE A 31 -17.59 -6.58 12.51
C ILE A 31 -16.73 -7.76 12.09
N GLU A 32 -16.42 -8.67 13.01
CA GLU A 32 -15.62 -9.85 12.75
C GLU A 32 -16.29 -10.79 11.73
N ALA A 33 -17.60 -11.02 11.86
CA ALA A 33 -18.36 -11.80 10.88
C ALA A 33 -18.32 -11.17 9.48
N SER A 34 -18.30 -9.83 9.40
CA SER A 34 -18.19 -9.10 8.13
C SER A 34 -16.78 -9.22 7.54
N ILE A 35 -15.73 -9.16 8.38
CA ILE A 35 -14.34 -9.38 7.96
C ILE A 35 -14.17 -10.79 7.39
N VAL A 36 -14.65 -11.81 8.10
CA VAL A 36 -14.56 -13.22 7.64
C VAL A 36 -15.22 -13.40 6.28
N LYS A 37 -16.46 -12.91 6.11
CA LYS A 37 -17.17 -12.99 4.81
C LYS A 37 -16.43 -12.24 3.70
N GLY A 38 -15.86 -11.08 4.02
CA GLY A 38 -15.07 -10.29 3.08
C GLY A 38 -13.81 -11.05 2.62
N LEU A 39 -13.12 -11.71 3.55
CA LEU A 39 -11.94 -12.52 3.26
C LEU A 39 -12.26 -13.78 2.46
N GLU A 40 -13.36 -14.47 2.78
CA GLU A 40 -13.86 -15.61 2.00
C GLU A 40 -14.13 -15.21 0.55
N TRP A 41 -14.82 -14.08 0.34
CA TRP A 41 -15.06 -13.55 -0.99
C TRP A 41 -13.76 -13.16 -1.69
N LEU A 42 -12.87 -12.44 -0.99
CA LEU A 42 -11.59 -11.96 -1.52
C LEU A 42 -10.74 -13.13 -1.99
N VAL A 43 -10.56 -14.16 -1.17
CA VAL A 43 -9.78 -15.37 -1.51
C VAL A 43 -10.39 -16.10 -2.70
N ALA A 44 -11.72 -16.16 -2.80
CA ALA A 44 -12.38 -16.74 -3.96
C ALA A 44 -12.17 -15.96 -5.27
N GLN A 45 -11.67 -14.71 -5.22
CA GLN A 45 -11.31 -13.93 -6.41
C GLN A 45 -9.88 -14.15 -6.89
N GLN A 46 -9.02 -14.82 -6.11
CA GLN A 46 -7.64 -15.03 -6.51
C GLN A 46 -7.57 -15.96 -7.73
N ASP A 47 -6.82 -15.55 -8.76
CA ASP A 47 -6.55 -16.43 -9.89
C ASP A 47 -5.68 -17.60 -9.43
N ALA A 48 -6.15 -18.82 -9.70
CA ALA A 48 -5.52 -20.04 -9.21
C ALA A 48 -4.17 -20.35 -9.89
N VAL A 49 -3.90 -19.76 -11.06
CA VAL A 49 -2.71 -20.01 -11.88
C VAL A 49 -1.64 -18.97 -11.59
N SER A 50 -1.96 -17.69 -11.73
CA SER A 50 -1.02 -16.59 -11.53
C SER A 50 -0.87 -16.17 -10.07
N GLY A 51 -1.86 -16.43 -9.22
CA GLY A 51 -1.88 -15.92 -7.84
C GLY A 51 -2.34 -14.46 -7.73
N SER A 52 -2.71 -13.81 -8.83
CA SER A 52 -3.10 -12.40 -8.84
C SER A 52 -4.57 -12.19 -8.46
N TRP A 53 -4.91 -10.97 -8.08
CA TRP A 53 -6.26 -10.43 -8.09
C TRP A 53 -6.42 -9.45 -9.25
N GLY A 54 -7.67 -9.30 -9.70
CA GLY A 54 -8.02 -8.27 -10.67
C GLY A 54 -7.88 -8.65 -12.13
N GLY A 55 -7.85 -7.62 -12.98
CA GLY A 55 -7.65 -7.77 -14.42
C GLY A 55 -7.07 -6.53 -15.08
N GLY A 56 -6.34 -6.73 -16.18
CA GLY A 56 -5.76 -5.63 -16.97
C GLY A 56 -4.53 -5.01 -16.30
N TYR A 57 -4.40 -3.68 -16.42
CA TYR A 57 -3.19 -2.95 -16.03
C TYR A 57 -3.10 -2.61 -14.53
N VAL A 58 -4.11 -2.95 -13.73
CA VAL A 58 -4.18 -2.68 -12.28
C VAL A 58 -3.87 -3.91 -11.41
N MET A 59 -3.56 -5.05 -12.04
CA MET A 59 -3.45 -6.33 -11.34
C MET A 59 -2.36 -6.35 -10.25
N VAL A 60 -1.27 -5.62 -10.42
CA VAL A 60 -0.22 -5.51 -9.40
C VAL A 60 -0.76 -4.81 -8.16
N SER A 61 -1.33 -3.61 -8.33
CA SER A 61 -1.97 -2.86 -7.24
C SER A 61 -3.10 -3.64 -6.54
N GLU A 62 -4.01 -4.27 -7.29
CA GLU A 62 -5.11 -5.05 -6.71
C GLU A 62 -4.62 -6.29 -5.95
N THR A 63 -3.63 -7.00 -6.51
CA THR A 63 -2.98 -8.13 -5.82
C THR A 63 -2.32 -7.67 -4.53
N ALA A 64 -1.56 -6.59 -4.56
CA ALA A 64 -0.85 -6.09 -3.40
C ALA A 64 -1.80 -5.69 -2.27
N PHE A 65 -2.92 -5.00 -2.54
CA PHE A 65 -3.91 -4.71 -1.50
C PHE A 65 -4.56 -5.96 -0.92
N ALA A 66 -4.89 -6.95 -1.75
CA ALA A 66 -5.44 -8.21 -1.28
C ALA A 66 -4.44 -8.92 -0.34
N VAL A 67 -3.16 -8.96 -0.73
CA VAL A 67 -2.07 -9.54 0.06
C VAL A 67 -1.91 -8.81 1.39
N VAL A 68 -1.82 -7.48 1.42
CA VAL A 68 -1.72 -6.71 2.68
C VAL A 68 -2.81 -7.10 3.67
N LYS A 69 -4.08 -7.18 3.22
CA LYS A 69 -5.18 -7.54 4.11
C LYS A 69 -5.06 -8.99 4.62
N LEU A 70 -4.65 -9.92 3.77
CA LEU A 70 -4.43 -11.32 4.16
C LEU A 70 -3.24 -11.44 5.11
N GLU A 71 -2.21 -10.61 5.00
CA GLU A 71 -1.06 -10.65 5.89
C GLU A 71 -1.38 -10.09 7.28
N ASP A 72 -2.01 -8.91 7.33
CA ASP A 72 -2.44 -8.31 8.59
C ASP A 72 -3.42 -9.22 9.35
N ARG A 73 -4.28 -9.94 8.63
CA ARG A 73 -5.21 -10.89 9.23
C ARG A 73 -4.50 -12.02 9.98
N ALA A 74 -3.32 -12.46 9.54
CA ALA A 74 -2.54 -13.46 10.27
C ALA A 74 -2.17 -12.95 11.67
N PHE A 75 -1.73 -11.69 11.76
CA PHE A 75 -1.37 -11.07 13.04
C PHE A 75 -2.60 -10.74 13.89
N GLU A 76 -3.71 -10.29 13.30
CA GLU A 76 -4.99 -10.05 13.98
C GLU A 76 -5.49 -11.32 14.70
N LEU A 77 -5.29 -12.48 14.09
CA LEU A 77 -5.67 -13.78 14.64
C LEU A 77 -4.62 -14.39 15.58
N GLY A 78 -3.49 -13.71 15.80
CA GLY A 78 -2.44 -14.15 16.72
C GLY A 78 -1.52 -15.26 16.18
N TYR A 79 -1.49 -15.48 14.86
CA TYR A 79 -0.46 -16.32 14.25
C TYR A 79 0.91 -15.66 14.34
N SER A 80 1.96 -16.46 14.19
CA SER A 80 3.36 -15.97 14.16
C SER A 80 3.62 -15.02 12.97
N GLY A 81 2.81 -15.13 11.92
CA GLY A 81 2.85 -14.31 10.73
C GLY A 81 2.11 -14.98 9.56
N PRO A 82 2.10 -14.35 8.37
CA PRO A 82 1.35 -14.86 7.22
C PRO A 82 1.89 -16.15 6.62
N PHE A 83 3.11 -16.55 6.99
CA PHE A 83 3.74 -17.79 6.53
C PHE A 83 3.63 -18.93 7.54
N ASP A 84 2.90 -18.73 8.64
CA ASP A 84 2.63 -19.77 9.63
C ASP A 84 2.00 -21.00 8.93
N PRO A 85 2.54 -22.22 9.09
CA PRO A 85 2.03 -23.41 8.41
C PRO A 85 0.56 -23.74 8.70
N THR A 86 0.01 -23.18 9.78
CA THR A 86 -1.38 -23.38 10.20
C THR A 86 -2.31 -22.24 9.78
N TYR A 87 -1.78 -21.14 9.23
CA TYR A 87 -2.58 -20.01 8.77
C TYR A 87 -3.37 -20.37 7.50
N PRO A 88 -4.71 -20.29 7.50
CA PRO A 88 -5.52 -20.77 6.38
C PRO A 88 -5.29 -20.05 5.05
N TYR A 89 -4.79 -18.81 5.08
CA TYR A 89 -4.54 -18.02 3.88
C TYR A 89 -3.06 -17.96 3.49
N LYS A 90 -2.19 -18.78 4.09
CA LYS A 90 -0.75 -18.83 3.78
C LYS A 90 -0.49 -18.99 2.28
N GLU A 91 -1.14 -19.95 1.63
CA GLU A 91 -0.91 -20.21 0.20
C GLU A 91 -1.39 -19.05 -0.66
N ASN A 92 -2.47 -18.35 -0.27
CA ASN A 92 -2.95 -17.17 -0.98
C ASN A 92 -1.94 -16.03 -0.91
N VAL A 93 -1.35 -15.81 0.27
CA VAL A 93 -0.28 -14.81 0.47
C VAL A 93 0.95 -15.16 -0.36
N GLU A 94 1.43 -16.41 -0.28
CA GLU A 94 2.63 -16.83 -1.02
C GLU A 94 2.45 -16.63 -2.53
N LYS A 95 1.33 -17.07 -3.10
CA LYS A 95 1.03 -16.88 -4.53
C LYS A 95 0.88 -15.42 -4.92
N GLY A 96 0.27 -14.61 -4.06
CA GLY A 96 0.10 -13.18 -4.31
C GLY A 96 1.46 -12.45 -4.33
N LEU A 97 2.33 -12.74 -3.37
CA LEU A 97 3.69 -12.19 -3.35
C LEU A 97 4.52 -12.67 -4.55
N ASP A 98 4.44 -13.96 -4.91
CA ASP A 98 5.13 -14.50 -6.08
C ASP A 98 4.69 -13.79 -7.38
N TYR A 99 3.41 -13.45 -7.51
CA TYR A 99 2.90 -12.63 -8.60
C TYR A 99 3.53 -11.23 -8.61
N LEU A 100 3.61 -10.56 -7.45
CA LEU A 100 4.24 -9.23 -7.37
C LEU A 100 5.72 -9.31 -7.79
N PHE A 101 6.48 -10.28 -7.30
CA PHE A 101 7.89 -10.45 -7.68
C PHE A 101 8.07 -10.84 -9.15
N THR A 102 7.12 -11.55 -9.77
CA THR A 102 7.12 -11.79 -11.23
C THR A 102 7.02 -10.48 -12.01
N ASN A 103 6.40 -9.44 -11.44
CA ASN A 103 6.21 -8.13 -12.05
C ASN A 103 7.23 -7.08 -11.55
N ALA A 104 8.28 -7.52 -10.84
CA ALA A 104 9.39 -6.66 -10.46
C ALA A 104 10.34 -6.44 -11.66
N ALA A 105 10.84 -5.22 -11.79
CA ALA A 105 11.89 -4.86 -12.72
C ALA A 105 12.94 -4.01 -12.02
N THR A 106 14.22 -4.29 -12.31
CA THR A 106 15.34 -3.45 -11.90
C THR A 106 15.51 -2.29 -12.88
N VAL A 107 15.93 -1.15 -12.36
CA VAL A 107 16.31 0.03 -13.16
C VAL A 107 17.65 0.56 -12.66
N ASP A 108 18.49 1.04 -13.58
CA ASP A 108 19.71 1.73 -13.21
C ASP A 108 19.33 3.10 -12.62
N ILE A 109 19.83 3.43 -11.43
CA ILE A 109 19.63 4.71 -10.77
C ILE A 109 20.94 5.51 -10.74
N ALA A 110 20.83 6.81 -10.48
CA ALA A 110 21.99 7.70 -10.40
C ALA A 110 21.71 8.87 -9.47
N VAL A 111 22.77 9.54 -9.02
CA VAL A 111 22.69 10.76 -8.19
C VAL A 111 21.73 11.79 -8.79
N GLN A 112 20.84 12.32 -7.97
CA GLN A 112 19.91 13.40 -8.31
C GLN A 112 20.43 14.76 -7.79
N PRO A 113 19.96 15.89 -8.34
CA PRO A 113 20.24 17.23 -7.82
C PRO A 113 20.06 17.37 -6.30
N ALA A 114 19.03 16.75 -5.74
CA ALA A 114 18.73 16.81 -4.30
C ALA A 114 19.65 15.93 -3.42
N GLY A 115 20.28 14.91 -4.01
CA GLY A 115 21.16 13.99 -3.28
C GLY A 115 21.34 12.63 -3.96
N ASP A 116 22.12 11.77 -3.31
CA ASP A 116 22.33 10.39 -3.75
C ASP A 116 21.17 9.50 -3.28
N PRO A 117 20.38 8.92 -4.21
CA PRO A 117 19.25 8.07 -3.85
C PRO A 117 19.66 6.64 -3.46
N ASP A 118 20.84 6.18 -3.87
CA ASP A 118 21.31 4.82 -3.64
C ASP A 118 21.86 4.68 -2.21
N THR A 119 21.15 3.97 -1.36
CA THR A 119 21.52 3.85 0.07
C THR A 119 22.30 2.59 0.38
N ASN A 120 22.48 1.70 -0.60
CA ASN A 120 23.19 0.43 -0.45
C ASN A 120 24.36 0.25 -1.45
N ASP A 121 24.67 1.28 -2.24
CA ASP A 121 25.79 1.38 -3.19
C ASP A 121 25.76 0.29 -4.28
N ASN A 122 24.57 -0.05 -4.80
CA ASN A 122 24.39 -1.08 -5.82
C ASN A 122 23.97 -0.57 -7.22
N ASP A 123 23.78 0.74 -7.38
CA ASP A 123 23.31 1.45 -8.57
C ASP A 123 21.93 0.99 -9.10
N ILE A 124 21.12 0.30 -8.28
CA ILE A 124 19.86 -0.34 -8.68
C ILE A 124 18.66 0.19 -7.89
N GLY A 125 17.61 0.54 -8.64
CA GLY A 125 16.26 0.69 -8.12
C GLY A 125 15.35 -0.47 -8.52
N VAL A 126 14.30 -0.74 -7.75
CA VAL A 126 13.26 -1.72 -8.10
C VAL A 126 11.91 -1.05 -8.26
N LYS A 127 11.23 -1.33 -9.37
CA LYS A 127 9.84 -0.93 -9.62
C LYS A 127 8.96 -2.13 -9.93
N PHE A 128 7.66 -1.96 -9.77
CA PHE A 128 6.66 -2.97 -10.04
C PHE A 128 5.65 -2.50 -11.08
N GLY A 129 5.17 -3.46 -11.88
CA GLY A 129 4.04 -3.24 -12.79
C GLY A 129 4.31 -2.21 -13.89
N LEU A 130 3.22 -1.69 -14.46
CA LEU A 130 3.26 -0.74 -15.56
C LEU A 130 2.87 0.68 -15.13
N GLN A 131 2.10 0.81 -14.04
CA GLN A 131 1.79 2.09 -13.43
C GLN A 131 2.81 2.34 -12.34
N GLU A 132 4.02 2.70 -12.75
CA GLU A 132 5.25 2.48 -11.98
C GLU A 132 5.17 3.04 -10.56
N THR A 133 4.67 4.26 -10.35
CA THR A 133 4.52 4.82 -8.99
C THR A 133 3.42 4.14 -8.17
N TYR A 134 2.23 3.94 -8.76
CA TYR A 134 1.10 3.30 -8.09
C TYR A 134 1.44 1.86 -7.68
N ASP A 135 1.83 1.06 -8.66
CA ASP A 135 2.10 -0.36 -8.51
C ASP A 135 3.27 -0.57 -7.55
N THR A 136 4.34 0.24 -7.65
CA THR A 136 5.49 0.14 -6.74
C THR A 136 5.10 0.50 -5.31
N GLY A 137 4.44 1.63 -5.09
CA GLY A 137 4.06 2.08 -3.75
C GLY A 137 3.18 1.07 -3.03
N ILE A 138 2.22 0.47 -3.73
CA ILE A 138 1.31 -0.51 -3.16
C ILE A 138 2.00 -1.88 -3.01
N ALA A 139 2.86 -2.30 -3.95
CA ALA A 139 3.65 -3.52 -3.80
C ALA A 139 4.61 -3.46 -2.60
N MET A 140 5.22 -2.29 -2.34
CA MET A 140 6.03 -2.06 -1.15
C MET A 140 5.23 -2.29 0.14
N MET A 141 3.97 -1.85 0.19
CA MET A 141 3.09 -2.11 1.34
C MET A 141 2.89 -3.61 1.58
N ALA A 142 2.65 -4.40 0.52
CA ALA A 142 2.51 -5.85 0.62
C ALA A 142 3.80 -6.54 1.08
N ILE A 143 4.94 -6.20 0.47
CA ILE A 143 6.22 -6.79 0.87
C ILE A 143 6.52 -6.49 2.36
N ALA A 144 6.29 -5.26 2.81
CA ALA A 144 6.49 -4.86 4.20
C ALA A 144 5.50 -5.53 5.17
N ALA A 145 4.21 -5.64 4.79
CA ALA A 145 3.17 -6.25 5.61
C ALA A 145 3.43 -7.73 5.94
N SER A 146 4.26 -8.41 5.15
CA SER A 146 4.78 -9.74 5.43
C SER A 146 5.54 -9.86 6.76
N ARG A 147 6.15 -8.75 7.23
CA ARG A 147 7.09 -8.68 8.37
C ARG A 147 8.21 -9.72 8.32
N ALA A 148 8.62 -10.10 7.12
CA ALA A 148 9.59 -11.16 6.87
C ALA A 148 10.80 -10.66 6.05
N PRO A 149 11.58 -9.68 6.56
CA PRO A 149 12.66 -9.05 5.81
C PRO A 149 13.73 -10.05 5.30
N GLY A 150 13.97 -11.14 6.05
CA GLY A 150 14.93 -12.17 5.67
C GLY A 150 14.39 -13.28 4.77
N ARG A 151 13.11 -13.23 4.37
CA ARG A 151 12.56 -14.20 3.40
C ARG A 151 13.18 -13.91 2.03
N VAL A 152 13.45 -14.96 1.28
CA VAL A 152 14.09 -14.88 -0.04
C VAL A 152 13.02 -15.02 -1.11
N VAL A 153 13.09 -14.16 -2.13
CA VAL A 153 12.32 -14.31 -3.37
C VAL A 153 12.80 -15.57 -4.07
N ASN A 154 11.88 -16.49 -4.35
CA ASN A 154 12.17 -17.76 -5.03
C ASN A 154 11.21 -17.93 -6.21
N VAL A 155 11.32 -17.01 -7.16
CA VAL A 155 10.43 -16.88 -8.33
C VAL A 155 11.30 -16.91 -9.57
N THR A 156 11.41 -18.10 -10.17
CA THR A 156 12.26 -18.30 -11.35
C THR A 156 11.88 -17.34 -12.47
N GLY A 157 12.87 -16.56 -12.94
CA GLY A 157 12.69 -15.58 -14.01
C GLY A 157 12.28 -14.18 -13.54
N SER A 158 12.04 -13.98 -12.24
CA SER A 158 11.94 -12.64 -11.65
C SER A 158 13.27 -11.91 -11.74
N ALA A 159 13.23 -10.58 -11.93
CA ALA A 159 14.42 -9.72 -11.90
C ALA A 159 15.10 -9.69 -10.52
N VAL A 160 14.35 -10.03 -9.46
CA VAL A 160 14.81 -10.03 -8.07
C VAL A 160 14.81 -11.44 -7.46
N ASP A 161 14.86 -12.48 -8.30
CA ASP A 161 15.01 -13.86 -7.82
C ASP A 161 16.28 -13.98 -6.96
N THR A 162 16.19 -14.76 -5.88
CA THR A 162 17.24 -14.97 -4.85
C THR A 162 17.55 -13.78 -3.93
N TRP A 163 16.92 -12.61 -4.13
CA TRP A 163 17.08 -11.48 -3.23
C TRP A 163 16.27 -11.67 -1.96
N THR A 164 16.71 -11.06 -0.85
CA THR A 164 15.83 -10.98 0.32
C THR A 164 14.72 -9.98 0.06
N TYR A 165 13.58 -10.14 0.73
CA TYR A 165 12.49 -9.16 0.67
C TYR A 165 12.98 -7.78 1.10
N LYS A 166 13.94 -7.73 2.04
CA LYS A 166 14.57 -6.49 2.47
C LYS A 166 15.37 -5.81 1.37
N ASP A 167 16.15 -6.56 0.60
CA ASP A 167 16.93 -5.99 -0.51
C ASP A 167 16.00 -5.42 -1.57
N VAL A 168 14.96 -6.18 -1.94
CA VAL A 168 13.92 -5.70 -2.88
C VAL A 168 13.25 -4.43 -2.37
N LEU A 169 12.91 -4.38 -1.08
CA LEU A 169 12.21 -3.22 -0.52
C LEU A 169 13.13 -2.00 -0.37
N GLN A 170 14.42 -2.21 -0.09
CA GLN A 170 15.40 -1.12 -0.07
C GLN A 170 15.58 -0.53 -1.47
N ASP A 171 15.74 -1.35 -2.50
CA ASP A 171 15.93 -0.84 -3.86
C ASP A 171 14.64 -0.18 -4.39
N ALA A 172 13.46 -0.54 -3.87
CA ALA A 172 12.21 0.18 -4.14
C ALA A 172 12.15 1.56 -3.44
N VAL A 173 12.77 1.70 -2.26
CA VAL A 173 12.97 3.02 -1.62
C VAL A 173 13.91 3.86 -2.47
N ASP A 174 15.00 3.28 -2.94
CA ASP A 174 16.03 3.97 -3.73
C ASP A 174 15.46 4.37 -5.10
N TYR A 175 14.59 3.55 -5.71
CA TYR A 175 13.79 3.91 -6.88
C TYR A 175 12.91 5.15 -6.66
N PHE A 176 12.21 5.23 -5.53
CA PHE A 176 11.38 6.40 -5.24
C PHE A 176 12.20 7.64 -4.90
N ALA A 177 13.33 7.49 -4.22
CA ALA A 177 14.25 8.59 -3.98
C ALA A 177 14.82 9.13 -5.30
N TRP A 178 15.19 8.22 -6.21
CA TRP A 178 15.68 8.56 -7.55
C TRP A 178 14.62 9.20 -8.43
N GLY A 179 13.37 8.73 -8.35
CA GLY A 179 12.29 9.18 -9.21
C GLY A 179 11.53 10.41 -8.73
N GLN A 180 11.88 10.97 -7.57
CA GLN A 180 11.21 12.15 -7.01
C GLN A 180 11.44 13.37 -7.90
N THR A 181 10.41 14.18 -8.13
CA THR A 181 10.51 15.33 -9.03
C THR A 181 11.47 16.38 -8.48
N ASP A 182 12.52 16.68 -9.23
CA ASP A 182 13.57 17.64 -8.86
C ASP A 182 13.14 19.11 -8.86
N GLU A 183 14.00 19.95 -8.28
CA GLU A 183 13.93 21.40 -8.35
C GLU A 183 13.88 21.93 -9.80
N GLY A 184 13.14 23.03 -10.00
CA GLY A 184 12.96 23.67 -11.31
C GLY A 184 11.75 23.14 -12.09
N SER A 185 11.10 22.09 -11.58
CA SER A 185 9.87 21.53 -12.12
C SER A 185 8.62 21.96 -11.33
N PRO A 186 7.45 22.14 -11.96
CA PRO A 186 6.20 22.46 -11.25
C PRO A 186 5.75 21.35 -10.29
N GLY A 187 6.22 20.12 -10.48
CA GLY A 187 5.94 18.99 -9.59
C GLY A 187 6.93 18.79 -8.44
N ARG A 188 7.89 19.71 -8.19
CA ARG A 188 8.99 19.51 -7.23
C ARG A 188 8.53 18.85 -5.93
N GLY A 189 9.23 17.80 -5.53
CA GLY A 189 9.01 17.08 -4.27
C GLY A 189 7.98 15.96 -4.32
N GLY A 190 7.14 15.91 -5.36
CA GLY A 190 6.16 14.85 -5.54
C GLY A 190 6.60 13.79 -6.54
N TRP A 191 5.66 12.90 -6.87
CA TRP A 191 5.79 11.87 -7.89
C TRP A 191 4.64 11.92 -8.89
N TYR A 192 4.94 11.58 -10.14
CA TYR A 192 3.94 11.32 -11.17
C TYR A 192 3.76 9.81 -11.39
N TYR A 193 3.27 9.41 -12.57
CA TYR A 193 3.04 8.01 -12.92
C TYR A 193 4.35 7.23 -13.16
N GLY A 194 5.40 7.92 -13.59
CA GLY A 194 6.77 7.41 -13.69
C GLY A 194 7.80 8.27 -12.95
N PRO A 195 9.07 7.85 -12.98
CA PRO A 195 10.17 8.50 -12.27
C PRO A 195 10.69 9.69 -13.07
N ASN A 196 11.25 10.68 -12.37
CA ASN A 196 11.97 11.81 -12.97
C ASN A 196 11.13 12.64 -13.95
N GLU A 197 9.83 12.69 -13.71
CA GLU A 197 8.92 13.52 -14.49
C GLU A 197 8.87 14.94 -13.93
N GLY A 198 8.66 15.94 -14.80
CA GLY A 198 8.57 17.35 -14.38
C GLY A 198 7.24 17.73 -13.71
N TRP A 199 6.35 16.78 -13.48
CA TRP A 199 5.03 16.97 -12.89
C TRP A 199 4.86 16.06 -11.69
N SER A 200 3.89 16.39 -10.84
CA SER A 200 3.49 15.53 -9.73
C SER A 200 1.99 15.47 -9.63
N ASP A 201 1.51 14.34 -9.12
CA ASP A 201 0.11 14.09 -8.89
C ASP A 201 -0.08 13.60 -7.45
N ASN A 202 -1.04 14.17 -6.74
CA ASN A 202 -1.19 13.90 -5.31
C ASN A 202 -1.65 12.46 -5.02
N SER A 203 -2.36 11.82 -5.96
CA SER A 203 -2.75 10.43 -5.80
C SER A 203 -1.54 9.49 -5.92
N ASN A 204 -0.64 9.75 -6.88
CA ASN A 204 0.63 9.03 -7.02
C ASN A 204 1.57 9.30 -5.84
N SER A 205 1.76 10.57 -5.49
CA SER A 205 2.61 10.99 -4.38
C SER A 205 2.14 10.38 -3.05
N GLY A 206 0.82 10.27 -2.86
CA GLY A 206 0.24 9.59 -1.70
C GLY A 206 0.66 8.12 -1.59
N TYR A 207 0.61 7.36 -2.69
CA TYR A 207 1.02 5.95 -2.69
C TYR A 207 2.53 5.76 -2.57
N ALA A 208 3.34 6.62 -3.17
CA ALA A 208 4.79 6.64 -2.96
C ALA A 208 5.10 6.80 -1.46
N VAL A 209 4.49 7.79 -0.81
CA VAL A 209 4.65 8.03 0.63
C VAL A 209 4.18 6.84 1.47
N LEU A 210 3.05 6.21 1.13
CA LEU A 210 2.58 5.02 1.85
C LEU A 210 3.59 3.86 1.75
N GLY A 211 4.10 3.56 0.56
CA GLY A 211 5.12 2.53 0.35
C GLY A 211 6.39 2.81 1.15
N LEU A 212 6.92 4.03 1.06
CA LEU A 212 8.08 4.49 1.83
C LEU A 212 7.86 4.35 3.35
N ARG A 213 6.68 4.73 3.85
CA ARG A 213 6.34 4.60 5.27
C ARG A 213 6.29 3.15 5.73
N TYR A 214 5.75 2.25 4.93
CA TYR A 214 5.74 0.81 5.24
C TYR A 214 7.17 0.23 5.30
N ALA A 215 8.06 0.66 4.40
CA ALA A 215 9.45 0.22 4.36
C ALA A 215 10.28 0.69 5.58
N GLU A 216 10.08 1.94 6.04
CA GLU A 216 10.79 2.51 7.19
C GLU A 216 10.22 2.05 8.54
N ALA A 217 8.90 1.87 8.65
CA ALA A 217 8.24 1.79 9.95
C ALA A 217 8.60 0.52 10.75
N ALA A 218 8.98 0.75 12.03
CA ALA A 218 9.41 -0.29 12.96
C ALA A 218 8.46 -1.49 13.10
N PRO A 219 7.11 -1.35 13.08
CA PRO A 219 6.21 -2.49 13.16
C PRO A 219 6.37 -3.54 12.06
N TYR A 220 6.89 -3.16 10.89
CA TYR A 220 7.11 -4.09 9.76
C TYR A 220 8.50 -4.75 9.79
N GLY A 221 9.45 -4.19 10.53
CA GLY A 221 10.76 -4.82 10.78
C GLY A 221 11.78 -4.75 9.63
N PHE A 222 11.45 -4.09 8.51
CA PHE A 222 12.36 -3.90 7.38
C PHE A 222 13.43 -2.85 7.67
N ALA A 223 13.00 -1.71 8.23
CA ALA A 223 13.85 -0.58 8.56
C ALA A 223 14.73 -0.16 7.38
N CYS A 224 14.11 -0.01 6.20
CA CYS A 224 14.78 0.53 5.02
C CYS A 224 15.17 1.99 5.26
N THR A 225 16.31 2.39 4.69
CA THR A 225 16.84 3.74 4.80
C THR A 225 16.22 4.61 3.72
N ILE A 226 15.46 5.63 4.11
CA ILE A 226 15.01 6.68 3.18
C ILE A 226 16.03 7.82 3.23
N PRO A 227 16.62 8.24 2.09
CA PRO A 227 17.50 9.40 2.05
C PRO A 227 16.82 10.64 2.65
N ALA A 228 17.55 11.41 3.46
CA ALA A 228 16.99 12.54 4.18
C ALA A 228 16.37 13.59 3.24
N PHE A 229 16.97 13.79 2.05
CA PHE A 229 16.47 14.76 1.08
C PHE A 229 15.06 14.43 0.60
N VAL A 230 14.63 13.15 0.59
CA VAL A 230 13.29 12.77 0.11
C VAL A 230 12.21 13.44 0.95
N LYS A 231 12.41 13.49 2.26
CA LYS A 231 11.48 14.14 3.20
C LYS A 231 11.54 15.66 3.06
N THR A 232 12.72 16.24 2.89
CA THR A 232 12.89 17.69 2.69
C THR A 232 12.31 18.17 1.36
N GLU A 233 12.48 17.40 0.29
CA GLU A 233 11.89 17.72 -1.02
C GLU A 233 10.38 17.57 -1.00
N LEU A 234 9.85 16.54 -0.31
CA LEU A 234 8.41 16.33 -0.18
C LEU A 234 7.68 17.50 0.49
N ASP A 235 8.32 18.23 1.41
CA ASP A 235 7.72 19.41 2.03
C ASP A 235 7.30 20.46 0.99
N PHE A 236 8.06 20.64 -0.11
CA PHE A 236 7.69 21.57 -1.18
C PHE A 236 6.41 21.16 -1.91
N TRP A 237 6.19 19.85 -2.10
CA TRP A 237 4.98 19.35 -2.73
C TRP A 237 3.77 19.48 -1.80
N ILE A 238 3.95 19.15 -0.52
CA ILE A 238 2.89 19.28 0.50
C ILE A 238 2.47 20.73 0.67
N ASP A 239 3.42 21.67 0.68
CA ASP A 239 3.12 23.11 0.81
C ASP A 239 2.45 23.70 -0.44
N TYR A 240 2.60 23.04 -1.60
CA TYR A 240 2.03 23.49 -2.86
C TYR A 240 0.54 23.11 -3.02
N ILE A 241 0.12 21.96 -2.50
CA ILE A 241 -1.25 21.39 -2.68
C ILE A 241 -2.27 21.90 -1.65
#